data_AF-A0A822ZTZ7-F1
#
_entry.id   AF-A0A822ZTZ7-F1
#
_cell.length_a   1.000
_cell.length_b   1.000
_cell.length_c   1.000
_cell.angle_alpha   90.00
_cell.angle_beta   90.00
_cell.angle_gamma   90.00
#
_symmetry.space_group_name_H-M   'P 1'
#
loop_
_entity.id
_entity.type
_entity.pdbx_description
1 polymer ?
#
loop_
_entity_poly.entity_id
_entity_poly.type
_entity_poly.pdbx_seq_one_letter_code
_entity_poly.pdbx_strand_id
1 'polypeptide(L)' 'MLMDHVVESQNAGLIESILIPFDIYNDSAQHALVVLKQCFLYDEIEAEADLCFDQLVLKLSETIFTYYKSWAAR' A
#
# COMPACT_ATOMS: atom_id res chain seq x y z
N MET A 1 6.89 -4.94 4.48
CA MET A 1 6.40 -5.27 3.13
C MET A 1 7.00 -4.33 2.08
N LEU A 2 6.86 -4.64 0.78
CA LEU A 2 7.25 -3.74 -0.32
C LEU A 2 6.68 -2.32 -0.14
N MET A 3 5.46 -2.23 0.38
CA MET A 3 4.80 -0.98 0.72
C MET A 3 5.52 -0.16 1.79
N ASP A 4 5.91 -0.79 2.90
CA ASP A 4 6.66 -0.11 3.97
C ASP A 4 7.97 0.47 3.44
N HIS A 5 8.66 -0.28 2.57
CA HIS A 5 9.92 0.17 2.00
C HIS A 5 9.76 1.40 1.10
N VAL A 6 8.69 1.45 0.30
CA VAL A 6 8.37 2.62 -0.53
C VAL A 6 8.12 3.85 0.33
N VAL A 7 7.31 3.69 1.38
CA VAL A 7 6.95 4.79 2.30
C VAL A 7 8.15 5.28 3.11
N GLU A 8 8.98 4.38 3.63
CA GLU A 8 10.14 4.73 4.47
C GLU A 8 11.29 5.36 3.66
N SER A 9 11.44 5.02 2.38
CA SER A 9 12.51 5.55 1.54
C SER A 9 12.43 7.05 1.29
N GLN A 10 11.25 7.66 1.46
CA GLN A 10 10.94 9.07 1.16
C GLN A 10 11.45 9.56 -0.22
N ASN A 11 11.67 8.63 -1.15
CA ASN A 11 12.19 8.96 -2.46
C ASN A 11 11.02 9.45 -3.33
N ALA A 12 11.10 10.70 -3.83
CA ALA A 12 10.00 11.34 -4.55
C ALA A 12 9.50 10.50 -5.75
N GLY A 13 10.41 9.83 -6.46
CA GLY A 13 10.03 8.93 -7.57
C GLY A 13 9.36 7.63 -7.14
N LEU A 14 9.59 7.17 -5.90
CA LEU A 14 8.93 5.98 -5.35
C LEU A 14 7.53 6.31 -4.80
N ILE A 15 7.29 7.55 -4.35
CA ILE A 15 5.95 8.02 -3.96
C ILE A 15 5.00 7.99 -5.15
N GLU A 16 5.46 8.35 -6.35
CA GLU A 16 4.64 8.27 -7.57
C GLU A 16 4.22 6.82 -7.90
N SER A 17 5.02 5.84 -7.45
CA SER A 17 4.80 4.41 -7.68
C SER A 17 4.14 3.71 -6.50
N ILE A 18 3.66 4.44 -5.49
CA ILE A 18 3.21 3.87 -4.22
C ILE A 18 2.00 2.93 -4.35
N LEU A 19 1.21 3.07 -5.41
CA LEU A 19 0.05 2.22 -5.68
C LEU A 19 0.39 0.97 -6.50
N ILE A 20 1.54 0.91 -7.18
CA ILE A 20 1.93 -0.23 -8.02
C ILE A 20 1.98 -1.55 -7.23
N PRO A 21 2.49 -1.60 -5.98
CA PRO A 21 2.46 -2.83 -5.19
C PRO A 21 1.05 -3.37 -4.93
N PHE A 22 -0.01 -2.54 -5.00
CA PHE A 22 -1.37 -3.02 -4.82
C PHE A 22 -1.88 -3.86 -5.99
N ASP A 23 -1.29 -3.75 -7.17
CA ASP A 23 -1.65 -4.62 -8.30
C ASP A 23 -1.33 -6.10 -8.02
N ILE A 24 -0.38 -6.38 -7.12
CA ILE A 24 -0.08 -7.75 -6.68
C ILE A 24 -1.27 -8.35 -5.91
N TYR A 25 -1.99 -7.55 -5.12
CA TYR A 25 -3.21 -8.02 -4.45
C TYR A 25 -4.31 -8.34 -5.47
N ASN A 26 -4.43 -7.55 -6.54
CA ASN A 26 -5.38 -7.81 -7.63
C ASN A 26 -5.07 -9.13 -8.34
N ASP A 27 -3.81 -9.35 -8.72
CA ASP A 27 -3.36 -10.59 -9.36
C ASP A 27 -3.57 -11.81 -8.45
N SER A 28 -3.24 -11.67 -7.16
CA SER A 28 -3.38 -12.72 -6.15
C SER A 28 -4.84 -13.09 -5.90
N ALA A 29 -5.73 -12.10 -5.81
CA ALA A 29 -7.17 -12.30 -5.65
C ALA A 29 -7.77 -13.02 -6.86
N GLN A 30 -7.40 -12.60 -8.08
CA GLN A 30 -7.83 -13.28 -9.30
C GLN A 30 -7.34 -14.73 -9.32
N HIS A 31 -6.08 -14.97 -8.95
CA HIS A 31 -5.51 -16.32 -8.91
C HIS A 31 -6.20 -17.19 -7.85
N ALA A 32 -6.52 -16.64 -6.68
CA ALA A 32 -7.23 -17.35 -5.61
C ALA A 32 -8.64 -17.79 -6.05
N LEU A 33 -9.39 -16.91 -6.72
CA LEU A 33 -10.77 -17.20 -7.16
C LEU A 33 -10.83 -18.07 -8.42
N VAL A 34 -10.00 -17.79 -9.43
CA VAL A 34 -10.13 -18.39 -10.76
C VAL A 34 -9.29 -19.67 -10.89
N VAL A 35 -8.06 -19.67 -10.37
CA VAL A 35 -7.13 -20.79 -10.52
C VAL A 35 -7.25 -21.75 -9.35
N LEU A 36 -7.10 -21.26 -8.12
CA LEU A 36 -7.13 -22.10 -6.91
C LEU A 36 -8.56 -22.46 -6.48
N LYS A 37 -9.54 -21.59 -6.79
CA LYS A 37 -10.96 -21.73 -6.43
C LYS A 37 -11.17 -21.93 -4.91
N GLN A 38 -10.39 -21.20 -4.13
CA GLN A 38 -10.41 -21.26 -2.67
C GLN A 38 -10.86 -19.91 -2.11
N CYS A 39 -12.11 -19.84 -1.62
CA CYS A 39 -12.66 -18.58 -1.10
C CYS A 39 -11.91 -18.07 0.13
N PHE A 40 -11.48 -18.96 1.03
CA PHE A 40 -10.75 -18.54 2.24
C PHE A 40 -9.44 -17.80 1.92
N LEU A 41 -8.76 -18.14 0.81
CA LEU A 41 -7.57 -17.42 0.36
C LEU A 41 -7.91 -16.03 -0.13
N TYR A 42 -9.03 -15.86 -0.82
CA TYR A 42 -9.51 -14.54 -1.20
C TYR A 42 -9.84 -13.70 0.04
N ASP A 43 -10.52 -14.29 1.04
CA ASP A 43 -10.89 -13.61 2.28
C ASP A 43 -9.64 -13.14 3.06
N GLU A 44 -8.58 -13.96 3.10
CA GLU A 44 -7.30 -13.58 3.71
C GLU A 44 -6.58 -12.47 2.92
N ILE A 45 -6.57 -12.54 1.58
CA ILE A 45 -5.98 -11.52 0.71
C ILE A 45 -6.71 -10.18 0.87
N GLU A 46 -8.05 -10.20 0.94
CA GLU A 46 -8.88 -9.01 1.16
C GLU A 46 -8.59 -8.38 2.54
N ALA A 47 -8.54 -9.20 3.59
CA ALA A 47 -8.24 -8.73 4.94
C ALA A 47 -6.83 -8.11 5.05
N GLU A 48 -5.83 -8.69 4.37
CA GLU A 48 -4.48 -8.12 4.35
C GLU A 48 -4.43 -6.80 3.56
N ALA A 49 -5.10 -6.74 2.40
CA ALA A 49 -5.14 -5.55 1.57
C ALA A 49 -5.79 -4.36 2.30
N ASP A 50 -6.89 -4.60 3.02
CA ASP A 50 -7.59 -3.61 3.84
C ASP A 50 -6.67 -3.02 4.92
N LEU A 51 -6.01 -3.88 5.69
CA LEU A 51 -5.05 -3.46 6.72
C LEU A 51 -3.86 -2.68 6.13
N CYS A 52 -3.33 -3.11 4.99
CA CYS A 52 -2.23 -2.42 4.32
C CYS A 52 -2.65 -1.05 3.81
N PHE A 53 -3.87 -0.92 3.31
CA PHE A 53 -4.39 0.34 2.81
C PHE A 53 -4.58 1.36 3.93
N ASP A 54 -5.10 0.93 5.08
CA ASP A 54 -5.18 1.77 6.29
C ASP A 54 -3.80 2.28 6.72
N GLN A 55 -2.81 1.38 6.76
CA GLN A 55 -1.43 1.74 7.11
C GLN A 55 -0.80 2.70 6.10
N LEU A 56 -1.04 2.51 4.80
CA LEU A 56 -0.60 3.43 3.75
C LEU A 56 -1.16 4.83 4.00
N VAL A 57 -2.49 4.96 4.15
CA VAL A 57 -3.16 6.26 4.29
C VAL A 57 -2.61 7.00 5.50
N LEU A 58 -2.45 6.31 6.63
CA LEU A 58 -1.88 6.89 7.84
C LEU A 58 -0.46 7.42 7.60
N LYS A 59 0.47 6.56 7.15
CA LYS A 59 1.87 6.97 6.95
C LYS A 59 2.04 8.04 5.87
N LEU A 60 1.26 7.97 4.79
CA LEU A 60 1.30 8.94 3.71
C LEU A 60 0.81 10.31 4.20
N SER A 61 -0.28 10.34 4.97
CA SER A 61 -0.81 11.57 5.56
C SER A 61 0.20 12.25 6.49
N GLU A 62 0.87 11.46 7.35
CA GLU A 62 1.92 11.95 8.25
C GLU A 62 3.13 12.50 7.48
N THR A 63 3.52 11.82 6.40
CA THR A 63 4.64 12.24 5.55
C THR A 63 4.35 13.55 4.85
N ILE A 64 3.17 13.68 4.22
CA ILE A 64 2.72 14.91 3.55
C ILE A 64 2.62 16.05 4.56
N PHE A 65 1.98 15.81 5.70
CA PHE A 65 1.81 16.82 6.74
C PHE A 65 3.16 17.33 7.26
N THR A 66 4.08 16.41 7.60
CA THR A 66 5.43 16.75 8.08
C THR A 66 6.21 17.54 7.03
N TYR A 67 6.13 17.14 5.76
CA TYR A 67 6.79 17.82 4.66
C TYR A 67 6.33 19.28 4.55
N TYR A 68 5.02 19.53 4.44
CA TYR A 68 4.50 20.90 4.30
C TYR A 68 4.64 21.72 5.57
N LYS A 69 4.56 21.12 6.76
CA LYS A 69 4.84 21.79 8.03
C LYS A 69 6.29 22.29 8.09
N SER A 70 7.25 21.47 7.65
CA SER A 70 8.66 21.87 7.60
C SER A 70 8.92 22.96 6.57
N TRP A 71 8.18 22.94 5.45
CA TRP A 71 8.28 23.95 4.41
C TRP A 71 7.71 25.30 4.85
N ALA A 72 6.58 25.32 5.56
CA ALA A 72 5.98 26.54 6.11
C ALA A 72 6.74 27.15 7.29
N ALA A 73 7.54 26.34 8.01
CA ALA A 73 8.42 26.82 9.08
C ALA A 73 9.72 27.45 8.57
N ARG A 74 9.95 27.40 7.26
CA ARG A 74 11.14 27.91 6.57
C ARG A 74 10.86 29.29 5.97
#